data_AF-A0A0C2G2V5-F1
#
_entry.id   AF-A0A0C2G2V5-F1
#
_cell.length_a   1.000
_cell.length_b   1.000
_cell.length_c   1.000
_cell.angle_alpha   90.00
_cell.angle_beta   90.00
_cell.angle_gamma   90.00
#
_symmetry.space_group_name_H-M   'P 1'
#
loop_
_entity.id
_entity.type
_entity.pdbx_description
1 polymer ?
#
loop_
_entity_poly.entity_id
_entity_poly.type
_entity_poly.pdbx_seq_one_letter_code
_entity_poly.pdbx_strand_id
1 'polypeptide(L)' 'MLGITRLTQVRAEIQGSTLRQQSKIRDAAAYAKFSKIRTTVGQELSATGPPRDVKRTTGRPPTPWS' A
#
# COMPACT_ATOMS: atom_id res chain seq x y z
N MET A 1 33.95 36.86 6.63
CA MET A 1 32.60 36.39 7.01
C MET A 1 32.07 35.22 6.15
N LEU A 2 32.33 35.16 4.84
CA LEU A 2 31.81 34.13 3.93
C LEU A 2 32.16 32.66 4.27
N GLY A 3 33.31 32.42 4.93
CA GLY A 3 33.76 31.06 5.29
C GLY A 3 32.88 30.37 6.34
N ILE A 4 32.29 31.13 7.26
CA ILE A 4 31.43 30.58 8.32
C ILE A 4 30.06 30.19 7.73
N THR A 5 29.53 31.00 6.82
CA THR A 5 28.25 30.73 6.14
C THR A 5 28.29 29.45 5.31
N ARG A 6 29.39 29.19 4.58
CA ARG A 6 29.56 27.96 3.79
C ARG A 6 29.65 26.71 4.66
N LEU A 7 30.36 26.78 5.80
CA LEU A 7 30.46 25.66 6.73
C LEU A 7 29.09 25.29 7.33
N THR A 8 28.30 26.30 7.70
CA THR A 8 26.94 26.10 8.24
C THR A 8 26.01 25.51 7.19
N GLN A 9 26.09 25.98 5.95
CA GLN A 9 25.28 25.45 4.85
C GLN A 9 25.59 23.97 4.57
N VAL A 10 26.88 23.62 4.45
CA VAL A 10 27.31 22.23 4.22
C VAL A 10 26.86 21.32 5.36
N ARG A 11 26.95 21.77 6.62
CA ARG A 11 26.45 21.00 7.77
C ARG A 11 24.93 20.80 7.71
N ALA A 12 24.17 21.83 7.35
CA ALA A 12 22.72 21.73 7.21
C ALA A 12 22.31 20.78 6.08
N GLU A 13 23.02 20.78 4.95
CA GLU A 13 22.79 19.85 3.84
C GLU A 13 23.10 18.39 4.22
N ILE A 14 24.20 18.15 4.94
CA ILE A 14 24.55 16.80 5.44
C ILE A 14 23.51 16.30 6.44
N GLN A 15 23.08 17.15 7.37
CA GLN A 15 22.04 16.79 8.34
C GLN A 15 20.68 16.57 7.66
N GLY A 16 20.29 17.45 6.74
CA GLY A 16 19.02 17.33 6.02
C GLY A 16 18.95 16.08 5.14
N SER A 17 20.04 15.73 4.45
CA SER A 17 20.11 14.52 3.63
C SER A 17 20.04 13.25 4.49
N THR A 18 20.73 13.24 5.64
CA THR A 18 20.67 12.13 6.61
C THR A 18 19.27 11.95 7.17
N LEU A 19 18.62 13.03 7.59
CA LEU A 19 17.24 13.00 8.09
C LEU A 19 16.25 12.53 7.02
N ARG A 20 16.42 12.97 5.77
CA ARG A 20 15.60 12.51 4.65
C ARG A 20 15.77 11.01 4.39
N GLN A 21 17.00 10.51 4.47
CA GLN A 21 17.31 9.09 4.31
C GLN A 21 16.65 8.27 5.43
N GLN A 22 16.79 8.70 6.68
CA GLN A 22 16.16 8.04 7.83
C GLN A 22 14.63 8.06 7.73
N SER A 23 14.04 9.18 7.28
CA SER A 23 12.60 9.30 7.09
C SER A 23 12.08 8.26 6.08
N LYS A 24 12.78 8.05 4.96
CA LYS A 24 12.41 7.02 3.97
C LYS A 24 12.45 5.60 4.55
N ILE A 25 13.46 5.28 5.37
CA ILE A 25 13.57 3.97 6.02
C ILE A 25 12.40 3.79 7.00
N ARG A 26 12.08 4.83 7.79
CA ARG A 26 10.95 4.80 8.73
C ARG A 26 9.61 4.66 8.02
N ASP A 27 9.41 5.37 6.92
CA ASP A 27 8.21 5.31 6.11
C ASP A 27 8.05 3.93 5.45
N ALA A 28 9.11 3.39 4.84
CA ALA A 28 9.10 2.04 4.28
C ALA A 28 8.82 0.97 5.35
N ALA A 29 9.41 1.11 6.54
CA ALA A 29 9.16 0.22 7.66
C ALA A 29 7.72 0.33 8.19
N ALA A 30 7.15 1.55 8.25
CA ALA A 30 5.76 1.76 8.60
C ALA A 30 4.83 1.15 7.54
N TYR A 31 5.09 1.39 6.26
CA TYR A 31 4.36 0.82 5.14
C TYR A 31 4.36 -0.71 5.18
N ALA A 32 5.51 -1.36 5.44
CA ALA A 32 5.59 -2.81 5.58
C ALA A 32 4.79 -3.37 6.78
N LYS A 33 4.65 -2.59 7.85
CA LYS A 33 3.80 -2.96 9.00
C LYS A 33 2.33 -2.81 8.65
N PHE A 34 1.95 -1.73 7.98
CA PHE A 34 0.56 -1.48 7.57
C PHE A 34 0.10 -2.37 6.41
N SER A 35 1.00 -2.77 5.51
CA SER A 35 0.66 -3.65 4.39
C SER A 35 0.19 -5.03 4.87
N LYS A 36 0.74 -5.55 5.98
CA LYS A 36 0.24 -6.77 6.64
C LYS A 36 -1.20 -6.65 7.13
N ILE A 37 -1.59 -5.48 7.64
CA ILE A 37 -2.96 -5.21 8.09
C ILE A 37 -3.90 -5.11 6.89
N ARG A 38 -3.46 -4.51 5.77
CA ARG A 38 -4.24 -4.49 4.53
C ARG A 38 -4.41 -5.88 3.91
N THR A 39 -3.43 -6.78 4.06
CA THR A 39 -3.55 -8.15 3.54
C THR A 39 -4.60 -8.97 4.32
N THR A 40 -4.87 -8.65 5.59
CA THR A 40 -5.95 -9.30 6.35
C THR A 40 -7.32 -8.64 6.17
N VAL A 41 -7.37 -7.33 5.82
CA VAL A 41 -8.64 -6.57 5.65
C VAL A 41 -9.06 -6.42 4.18
N GLY A 42 -8.14 -6.59 3.23
CA GLY A 42 -8.33 -6.29 1.80
C GLY A 42 -8.15 -7.47 0.85
N GLN A 43 -7.94 -8.69 1.34
CA GLN A 43 -8.02 -9.91 0.52
C GLN A 43 -9.47 -10.32 0.20
N GLU A 44 -10.48 -9.57 0.67
CA GLU A 44 -11.89 -9.83 0.36
C GLU A 44 -12.47 -8.88 -0.70
N LEU A 45 -11.66 -8.18 -1.50
CA LEU A 45 -12.24 -7.30 -2.55
C LEU A 45 -11.59 -7.38 -3.94
N SER A 46 -10.63 -8.27 -4.19
CA SER A 46 -10.06 -8.37 -5.54
C SER A 46 -9.47 -9.73 -5.93
N ALA A 47 -10.04 -10.82 -5.44
CA ALA A 47 -9.75 -12.13 -6.01
C ALA A 47 -10.87 -13.09 -5.62
N THR A 48 -11.82 -13.25 -6.53
CA THR A 48 -12.71 -14.41 -6.73
C THR A 48 -14.01 -13.84 -7.27
N GLY A 49 -14.13 -13.83 -8.61
CA GLY A 49 -15.45 -13.90 -9.23
C GLY A 49 -16.23 -15.03 -8.56
N PRO A 50 -17.57 -14.94 -8.49
CA PRO A 50 -18.36 -15.68 -7.50
C PRO A 50 -17.98 -17.16 -7.54
N PRO A 51 -17.89 -17.85 -6.38
CA PRO A 51 -17.76 -19.29 -6.38
C PRO A 51 -19.04 -19.85 -7.04
N ARG A 52 -18.99 -20.07 -8.35
CA ARG A 52 -20.04 -20.77 -9.10
C ARG A 52 -19.90 -22.24 -8.75
N ASP A 53 -20.34 -22.59 -7.56
CA ASP A 53 -20.90 -23.90 -7.29
C ASP A 53 -22.32 -23.71 -6.76
N VAL A 54 -23.20 -23.28 -7.66
CA VAL A 54 -24.64 -23.42 -7.45
C VAL A 54 -25.03 -24.69 -8.20
N LYS A 55 -25.15 -25.78 -7.44
CA LYS A 55 -25.79 -27.02 -7.88
C LYS A 55 -27.04 -26.66 -8.69
N ARG A 56 -26.99 -26.88 -10.00
CA ARG A 56 -28.19 -26.82 -10.82
C ARG A 56 -29.07 -27.99 -10.40
N THR A 57 -30.10 -27.71 -9.61
CA THR A 57 -31.25 -28.59 -9.46
C THR A 57 -31.88 -28.76 -10.84
N THR A 58 -31.58 -29.89 -11.46
CA THR A 58 -32.27 -30.46 -12.61
C THR A 58 -33.78 -30.32 -12.40
N GLY A 59 -34.47 -29.52 -13.23
CA GLY A 59 -35.93 -29.57 -13.26
C GLY A 59 -36.69 -28.37 -13.81
N ARG A 60 -36.08 -27.20 -14.06
CA ARG A 60 -36.86 -26.07 -14.59
C ARG A 60 -36.08 -25.15 -15.52
N PRO A 61 -36.43 -25.08 -16.81
CA PRO A 61 -35.97 -24.01 -17.69
C PRO A 61 -36.58 -22.67 -17.25
N PRO A 62 -35.83 -21.56 -17.28
CA PRO A 62 -36.41 -20.25 -17.03
C PRO A 62 -37.29 -19.85 -18.23
N THR A 63 -38.56 -19.57 -17.95
CA THR A 63 -39.50 -19.01 -18.93
C THR A 63 -38.99 -17.65 -19.42
N PRO A 64 -38.82 -17.42 -20.73
CA PRO A 64 -38.46 -16.10 -21.25
C PRO A 64 -39.61 -15.12 -20.99
N TRP A 65 -39.29 -13.95 -20.45
CA TRP A 65 -40.24 -12.87 -20.19
C TRP A 65 -40.79 -12.29 -21.50
N SER A 66 -42.08 -11.95 -21.51
CA SER A 66 -42.65 -10.92 -22.40
C SER A 66 -42.48 -9.55 -21.78
#